data_AF-F5GZ20-F1
#
_entry.id   AF-F5GZ20-F1
#
_cell.length_a   1.000
_cell.length_b   1.000
_cell.length_c   1.000
_cell.angle_alpha   90.00
_cell.angle_beta   90.00
_cell.angle_gamma   90.00
#
_symmetry.space_group_name_H-M   'P 1'
#
loop_
_entity.id
_entity.type
_entity.pdbx_description
1 polymer ?
#
loop_
_entity_poly.entity_id
_entity_poly.type
_entity_poly.pdbx_seq_one_letter_code
_entity_poly.pdbx_strand_id
1 'polypeptide(L)'
;MTTAPQEPPARPLQAGSGAGPAPGRAMRSTTLLALLALVLLYLVSGALVFRALEQPHEQQAQRELGEVREKFLRAHPCVSDQELGLLIKEVADALGGGADPETNSTSNSSHSAWDLGSAFFFSGTIITTIGYGNVALRTDAGRLFCIFYALVGIPLFGILLAGVGDRLGSSLRHGIGHIEAIFL
;
A
#
# COMPACT_ATOMS: atom_id res chain seq x y z
N MET A 1 63.13 5.38 -60.83
CA MET A 1 62.90 4.14 -60.06
C MET A 1 62.80 4.58 -58.61
N THR A 2 61.60 4.92 -58.17
CA THR A 2 61.33 5.64 -56.91
C THR A 2 60.46 4.74 -56.05
N THR A 3 61.00 4.27 -54.94
CA THR A 3 60.35 3.32 -54.01
C THR A 3 59.36 4.06 -53.10
N ALA A 4 58.10 3.60 -53.10
CA ALA A 4 57.05 4.07 -52.20
C ALA A 4 57.24 3.56 -50.76
N PRO A 5 56.76 4.26 -49.72
CA PRO A 5 56.88 3.83 -48.33
C PRO A 5 55.84 2.74 -47.98
N GLN A 6 56.26 1.71 -47.24
CA GLN A 6 55.41 0.64 -46.72
C GLN A 6 54.61 1.11 -45.48
N GLU A 7 53.30 0.88 -45.47
CA GLU A 7 52.44 1.00 -44.28
C GLU A 7 52.70 -0.14 -43.27
N PRO A 8 52.65 0.14 -41.95
CA PRO A 8 52.77 -0.89 -40.93
C PRO A 8 51.49 -1.73 -40.78
N PRO A 9 51.59 -3.00 -40.32
CA PRO A 9 50.44 -3.90 -40.23
C PRO A 9 49.43 -3.49 -39.15
N ALA A 10 48.15 -3.67 -39.47
CA ALA A 10 47.00 -3.38 -38.60
C ALA A 10 47.05 -4.20 -37.28
N ARG A 11 46.75 -3.55 -36.15
CA ARG A 11 46.59 -4.22 -34.85
C ARG A 11 45.34 -5.10 -34.85
N PRO A 12 45.35 -6.28 -34.19
CA PRO A 12 44.15 -7.07 -34.01
C PRO A 12 43.13 -6.33 -33.12
N LEU A 13 41.85 -6.37 -33.50
CA LEU A 13 40.73 -5.91 -32.70
C LEU A 13 40.74 -6.63 -31.33
N GLN A 14 40.92 -5.88 -30.24
CA GLN A 14 40.59 -6.38 -28.92
C GLN A 14 39.08 -6.62 -28.88
N ALA A 15 38.69 -7.90 -28.82
CA ALA A 15 37.34 -8.31 -28.48
C ALA A 15 37.01 -7.71 -27.11
N GLY A 16 36.15 -6.68 -27.10
CA GLY A 16 35.61 -6.10 -25.89
C GLY A 16 34.90 -7.19 -25.10
N SER A 17 35.53 -7.60 -24.00
CA SER A 17 34.93 -8.45 -22.98
C SER A 17 33.65 -7.77 -22.50
N GLY A 18 32.50 -8.29 -22.92
CA GLY A 18 31.21 -7.87 -22.40
C GLY A 18 31.21 -8.04 -20.89
N ALA A 19 31.23 -6.92 -20.15
CA ALA A 19 30.96 -6.93 -18.73
C ALA A 19 29.48 -7.32 -18.55
N GLY A 20 29.25 -8.60 -18.30
CA GLY A 20 27.95 -9.06 -17.81
C GLY A 20 27.58 -8.32 -16.52
N PRO A 21 26.28 -8.20 -16.18
CA PRO A 21 25.84 -7.54 -14.96
C PRO A 21 26.57 -8.15 -13.77
N ALA A 22 27.25 -7.32 -12.98
CA ALA A 22 28.01 -7.76 -11.82
C ALA A 22 27.09 -8.56 -10.87
N PRO A 23 27.52 -9.73 -10.37
CA PRO A 23 26.73 -10.51 -9.44
C PRO A 23 26.47 -9.67 -8.19
N GLY A 24 25.19 -9.50 -7.84
CA GLY A 24 24.76 -8.76 -6.65
C GLY A 24 25.52 -9.28 -5.42
N ARG A 25 26.29 -8.40 -4.78
CA ARG A 25 27.10 -8.75 -3.62
C ARG A 25 26.17 -9.19 -2.48
N ALA A 26 26.13 -10.49 -2.20
CA ALA A 26 25.37 -11.04 -1.09
C ALA A 26 25.75 -10.34 0.22
N MET A 27 24.75 -9.88 0.97
CA MET A 27 24.96 -9.24 2.26
C MET A 27 25.68 -10.20 3.22
N ARG A 28 26.62 -9.66 4.01
CA ARG A 28 27.29 -10.46 5.05
C ARG A 28 26.26 -10.90 6.08
N SER A 29 26.25 -12.19 6.43
CA SER A 29 25.27 -12.79 7.36
C SER A 29 25.19 -12.05 8.69
N THR A 30 26.32 -11.54 9.20
CA THR A 30 26.37 -10.74 10.44
C THR A 30 25.62 -9.42 10.31
N THR A 31 25.74 -8.74 9.16
CA THR A 31 25.02 -7.49 8.88
C THR A 31 23.52 -7.74 8.77
N LEU A 32 23.12 -8.83 8.14
CA LEU A 32 21.72 -9.22 8.04
C LEU A 32 21.11 -9.51 9.42
N LEU A 33 21.83 -10.25 10.29
CA LEU A 33 21.37 -10.55 11.64
C LEU A 33 21.29 -9.29 12.52
N ALA A 34 22.25 -8.37 12.38
CA ALA A 34 22.21 -7.08 13.08
C ALA A 34 21.04 -6.20 12.61
N LEU A 35 20.77 -6.12 11.30
CA LEU A 35 19.63 -5.38 10.76
C LEU A 35 18.29 -6.00 11.18
N LEU A 36 18.19 -7.32 11.20
CA LEU A 36 17.01 -8.01 11.69
C LEU A 36 16.73 -7.65 13.16
N ALA A 37 17.76 -7.70 14.01
CA ALA A 37 17.63 -7.31 15.41
C ALA A 37 17.20 -5.84 15.56
N LEU A 38 17.75 -4.93 14.76
CA LEU A 38 17.37 -3.52 14.75
C LEU A 38 15.89 -3.32 14.36
N VAL A 39 15.44 -3.98 13.30
CA VAL A 39 14.04 -3.92 12.83
C VAL A 39 13.10 -4.45 13.91
N LEU A 40 13.45 -5.56 14.58
CA LEU A 40 12.66 -6.11 15.68
C LEU A 40 12.55 -5.13 16.84
N LEU A 41 13.66 -4.48 17.24
CA LEU A 41 13.62 -3.45 18.29
C LEU A 41 12.77 -2.25 17.90
N TYR A 42 12.82 -1.83 16.63
CA TYR A 42 11.98 -0.75 16.10
C TYR A 42 10.48 -1.11 16.11
N LEU A 43 10.14 -2.37 15.79
CA LEU A 43 8.76 -2.85 15.90
C LEU A 43 8.28 -2.90 17.35
N VAL A 44 9.13 -3.34 18.28
CA VAL A 44 8.80 -3.36 19.72
C VAL A 44 8.58 -1.95 20.25
N SER A 45 9.43 -0.98 19.90
CA SER A 45 9.23 0.41 20.33
C SER A 45 7.94 0.99 19.75
N GLY A 46 7.65 0.76 18.47
CA GLY A 46 6.39 1.14 17.83
C GLY A 46 5.17 0.54 18.54
N ALA A 47 5.21 -0.76 18.85
CA ALA A 47 4.11 -1.45 19.54
C ALA A 47 3.84 -0.87 20.93
N LEU A 48 4.89 -0.54 21.70
CA LEU A 48 4.74 0.08 23.02
C LEU A 48 4.11 1.48 22.92
N VAL A 49 4.53 2.27 21.93
CA VAL A 49 3.98 3.62 21.70
C VAL A 49 2.52 3.53 21.27
N PHE A 50 2.18 2.73 20.26
CA PHE A 50 0.80 2.59 19.81
C PHE A 50 -0.12 2.06 20.91
N ARG A 51 0.32 1.06 21.67
CA ARG A 51 -0.44 0.59 22.83
C ARG A 51 -0.70 1.71 23.84
N ALA A 52 0.31 2.50 24.17
CA ALA A 52 0.14 3.59 25.13
C ALA A 52 -0.83 4.68 24.65
N LEU A 53 -0.86 4.95 23.33
CA LEU A 53 -1.68 6.00 22.74
C LEU A 53 -3.12 5.53 22.43
N GLU A 54 -3.28 4.32 21.89
CA GLU A 54 -4.54 3.82 21.33
C GLU A 54 -5.36 2.98 22.32
N GLN A 55 -4.70 2.22 23.21
CA GLN A 55 -5.40 1.32 24.13
C GLN A 55 -6.43 2.02 25.05
N PRO A 56 -6.18 3.24 25.56
CA PRO A 56 -7.20 3.97 26.35
C PRO A 56 -8.45 4.32 25.55
N HIS A 57 -8.29 4.69 24.28
CA HIS A 57 -9.41 5.02 23.39
C HIS A 57 -10.19 3.77 22.98
N GLU A 58 -9.51 2.67 22.70
CA GLU A 58 -10.15 1.36 22.44
C GLU A 58 -11.01 0.91 23.63
N GLN A 59 -10.48 1.03 24.85
CA GLN A 59 -11.23 0.70 26.08
C GLN A 59 -12.45 1.61 26.27
N GLN A 60 -12.34 2.89 25.91
CA GLN A 60 -13.46 3.82 26.00
C GLN A 60 -14.58 3.44 25.03
N ALA A 61 -14.26 3.11 23.78
CA ALA A 61 -15.25 2.64 22.80
C ALA A 61 -15.94 1.32 23.24
N GLN A 62 -15.18 0.40 23.85
CA GLN A 62 -15.75 -0.82 24.43
C GLN A 62 -16.73 -0.53 25.58
N ARG A 63 -16.42 0.45 26.44
CA ARG A 63 -17.32 0.88 27.52
C ARG A 63 -18.59 1.50 26.97
N GLU A 64 -18.48 2.39 25.99
CA GLU A 64 -19.63 3.03 25.33
C GLU A 64 -20.57 1.98 24.71
N LEU A 65 -20.03 0.95 24.04
CA LEU A 65 -20.85 -0.15 23.52
C LEU A 65 -21.59 -0.91 24.64
N GLY A 66 -20.93 -1.14 25.78
CA GLY A 66 -21.54 -1.76 26.96
C GLY A 66 -22.66 -0.90 27.56
N GLU A 67 -22.43 0.40 27.69
CA GLU A 67 -23.42 1.36 28.19
C GLU A 67 -24.66 1.45 27.29
N VAL A 68 -24.45 1.47 25.96
CA VAL A 68 -25.55 1.44 24.97
C VAL A 68 -26.36 0.15 25.10
N ARG A 69 -25.69 -1.01 25.24
CA ARG A 69 -26.37 -2.30 25.46
C ARG A 69 -27.21 -2.28 26.73
N GLU A 70 -26.63 -1.88 27.85
CA GLU A 70 -27.35 -1.83 29.14
C GLU A 70 -28.55 -0.89 29.08
N LYS A 71 -28.37 0.30 28.47
CA LYS A 71 -29.46 1.27 28.29
C LYS A 71 -30.61 0.67 27.47
N PHE A 72 -30.30 -0.06 26.41
CA PHE A 72 -31.30 -0.72 25.57
C PHE A 72 -32.06 -1.80 26.34
N LEU A 73 -31.35 -2.69 27.06
CA LEU A 73 -31.98 -3.77 27.84
C LEU A 73 -32.87 -3.22 28.97
N ARG A 74 -32.49 -2.12 29.62
CA ARG A 74 -33.32 -1.45 30.63
C ARG A 74 -34.61 -0.87 30.04
N ALA A 75 -34.56 -0.37 28.80
CA ALA A 75 -35.73 0.17 28.12
C ALA A 75 -36.64 -0.91 27.51
N HIS A 76 -36.08 -2.08 27.20
CA HIS A 76 -36.75 -3.18 26.50
C HIS A 76 -36.62 -4.50 27.26
N PRO A 77 -37.39 -4.71 28.35
CA PRO A 77 -37.27 -5.90 29.20
C PRO A 77 -37.68 -7.22 28.50
N CYS A 78 -38.28 -7.14 27.31
CA CYS A 78 -38.60 -8.30 26.49
C CYS A 78 -37.41 -8.84 25.67
N VAL A 79 -36.26 -8.17 25.69
CA VAL A 79 -35.05 -8.57 24.96
C VAL A 79 -34.01 -9.08 25.94
N SER A 80 -33.49 -10.30 25.72
CA SER A 80 -32.37 -10.82 26.51
C SER A 80 -31.02 -10.25 26.05
N ASP A 81 -30.04 -10.27 26.94
CA ASP A 81 -28.68 -9.86 26.61
C ASP A 81 -28.07 -10.71 25.47
N GLN A 82 -28.42 -11.99 25.41
CA GLN A 82 -27.99 -12.90 24.35
C GLN A 82 -28.59 -12.53 22.99
N GLU A 83 -29.89 -12.26 22.92
CA GLU A 83 -30.57 -11.84 21.69
C GLU A 83 -29.99 -10.52 21.17
N LEU A 84 -29.76 -9.56 22.07
CA LEU A 84 -29.10 -8.30 21.70
C LEU A 84 -27.66 -8.52 21.23
N GLY A 85 -26.94 -9.47 21.82
CA GLY A 85 -25.61 -9.92 21.38
C GLY A 85 -25.59 -10.44 19.96
N LEU A 86 -26.54 -11.33 19.62
CA LEU A 86 -26.67 -11.88 18.28
C LEU A 86 -27.01 -10.78 17.27
N LEU A 87 -27.96 -9.89 17.61
CA LEU A 87 -28.31 -8.76 16.74
C LEU A 87 -27.11 -7.85 16.47
N ILE A 88 -26.36 -7.44 17.51
CA ILE A 88 -25.18 -6.57 17.34
C ILE A 88 -24.12 -7.26 16.48
N LYS A 89 -23.93 -8.57 16.63
CA LYS A 89 -23.00 -9.34 15.81
C LYS A 89 -23.45 -9.37 14.33
N GLU A 90 -24.71 -9.66 14.06
CA GLU A 90 -25.26 -9.67 12.70
C GLU A 90 -25.17 -8.28 12.04
N VAL A 91 -25.46 -7.22 12.80
CA VAL A 91 -25.28 -5.83 12.34
C VAL A 91 -23.81 -5.55 12.04
N ALA A 92 -22.89 -5.91 12.94
CA ALA A 92 -21.46 -5.71 12.72
C ALA A 92 -20.95 -6.46 11.47
N ASP A 93 -21.42 -7.69 11.23
CA ASP A 93 -21.08 -8.48 10.05
C ASP A 93 -21.65 -7.88 8.75
N ALA A 94 -22.83 -7.27 8.81
CA ALA A 94 -23.46 -6.55 7.69
C ALA A 94 -22.73 -5.23 7.38
N LEU A 95 -22.42 -4.43 8.41
CA LEU A 95 -21.64 -3.18 8.30
C LEU A 95 -20.24 -3.45 7.77
N GLY A 96 -19.58 -4.51 8.27
CA GLY A 96 -18.30 -5.01 7.71
C GLY A 96 -18.42 -5.49 6.26
N GLY A 97 -19.64 -5.70 5.76
CA GLY A 97 -19.94 -5.93 4.36
C GLY A 97 -20.20 -4.70 3.50
N GLY A 98 -20.15 -3.50 4.09
CA GLY A 98 -20.46 -2.25 3.41
C GLY A 98 -21.94 -1.88 3.44
N ALA A 99 -22.75 -2.50 4.30
CA ALA A 99 -24.09 -2.00 4.59
C ALA A 99 -23.99 -0.64 5.32
N ASP A 100 -24.94 0.24 5.06
CA ASP A 100 -25.04 1.55 5.69
C ASP A 100 -26.24 1.56 6.66
N PRO A 101 -26.03 1.80 7.97
CA PRO A 101 -27.09 1.72 8.98
C PRO A 101 -28.16 2.81 8.84
N GLU A 102 -27.90 3.89 8.10
CA GLU A 102 -28.86 4.99 7.89
C GLU A 102 -29.78 4.76 6.69
N THR A 103 -29.38 3.87 5.78
CA THR A 103 -30.11 3.62 4.53
C THR A 103 -31.24 2.61 4.73
N ASN A 104 -32.42 3.10 5.13
CA ASN A 104 -33.63 2.31 4.94
C ASN A 104 -33.94 2.25 3.43
N SER A 105 -34.20 1.07 2.86
CA SER A 105 -34.27 0.81 1.40
C SER A 105 -35.32 1.64 0.61
N THR A 106 -36.00 2.58 1.26
CA THR A 106 -36.96 3.55 0.71
C THR A 106 -36.30 4.84 0.21
N SER A 107 -35.04 5.10 0.56
CA SER A 107 -34.31 6.29 0.12
C SER A 107 -33.58 6.01 -1.19
N ASN A 108 -33.94 6.70 -2.29
CA ASN A 108 -33.31 6.60 -3.61
C ASN A 108 -31.82 7.04 -3.66
N SER A 109 -31.15 7.19 -2.51
CA SER A 109 -29.71 7.44 -2.42
C SER A 109 -28.96 6.11 -2.55
N SER A 110 -28.73 5.68 -3.78
CA SER A 110 -27.90 4.51 -4.09
C SER A 110 -26.41 4.83 -3.90
N HIS A 111 -25.97 5.01 -2.66
CA HIS A 111 -24.54 5.11 -2.36
C HIS A 111 -23.93 3.70 -2.45
N SER A 112 -23.27 3.41 -3.58
CA SER A 112 -22.64 2.11 -3.82
C SER A 112 -21.14 2.23 -3.62
N ALA A 113 -20.59 1.46 -2.69
CA ALA A 113 -19.14 1.32 -2.51
C ALA A 113 -18.43 0.74 -3.75
N TRP A 114 -19.19 0.23 -4.73
CA TRP A 114 -18.70 -0.35 -5.98
C TRP A 114 -19.27 0.37 -7.22
N ASP A 115 -19.58 1.66 -7.11
CA ASP A 115 -19.78 2.48 -8.30
C ASP A 115 -18.47 2.59 -9.12
N LEU A 116 -18.56 3.11 -10.35
CA LEU A 116 -17.42 3.13 -11.27
C LEU A 116 -16.23 3.94 -10.72
N GLY A 117 -16.49 5.05 -10.04
CA GLY A 117 -15.46 5.91 -9.46
C GLY A 117 -14.74 5.23 -8.29
N SER A 118 -15.52 4.62 -7.39
CA SER A 118 -15.01 3.87 -6.22
C SER A 118 -14.25 2.63 -6.65
N ALA A 119 -14.72 1.92 -7.68
CA ALA A 119 -14.02 0.77 -8.25
C ALA A 119 -12.70 1.17 -8.94
N PHE A 120 -12.67 2.32 -9.63
CA PHE A 120 -11.44 2.87 -10.19
C PHE A 120 -10.44 3.24 -9.10
N PHE A 121 -10.89 3.94 -8.05
CA PHE A 121 -10.07 4.26 -6.89
C PHE A 121 -9.51 2.99 -6.23
N PHE A 122 -10.35 1.98 -5.97
CA PHE A 122 -9.94 0.69 -5.42
C PHE A 122 -8.85 0.02 -6.29
N SER A 123 -9.03 0.03 -7.61
CA SER A 123 -8.02 -0.48 -8.55
C SER A 123 -6.68 0.25 -8.42
N GLY A 124 -6.72 1.57 -8.22
CA GLY A 124 -5.55 2.39 -7.90
C GLY A 124 -4.85 1.97 -6.61
N THR A 125 -5.61 1.69 -5.54
CA THR A 125 -5.04 1.24 -4.26
C THR A 125 -4.31 -0.09 -4.36
N ILE A 126 -4.72 -0.97 -5.29
CA ILE A 126 -4.05 -2.25 -5.56
C ILE A 126 -2.69 -2.00 -6.23
N ILE A 127 -2.68 -1.30 -7.38
CA ILE A 127 -1.45 -1.14 -8.18
C ILE A 127 -0.38 -0.27 -7.51
N THR A 128 -0.83 0.65 -6.63
CA THR A 128 0.05 1.51 -5.82
C THR A 128 0.56 0.81 -4.56
N THR A 129 0.05 -0.39 -4.24
CA THR A 129 0.32 -1.12 -2.99
C THR A 129 -0.09 -0.38 -1.71
N ILE A 130 -0.94 0.66 -1.81
CA ILE A 130 -1.44 1.41 -0.65
C ILE A 130 -2.42 0.54 0.15
N GLY A 131 -3.41 -0.04 -0.52
CA GLY A 131 -4.36 -0.99 0.08
C GLY A 131 -5.10 -0.49 1.34
N TYR A 132 -5.86 0.60 1.24
CA TYR A 132 -6.59 1.17 2.39
C TYR A 132 -7.52 0.17 3.13
N GLY A 133 -8.10 -0.79 2.41
CA GLY A 133 -8.92 -1.84 3.01
C GLY A 133 -10.27 -1.39 3.59
N ASN A 134 -10.70 -0.15 3.34
CA ASN A 134 -12.01 0.37 3.74
C ASN A 134 -13.19 -0.34 3.02
N VAL A 135 -12.95 -0.90 1.84
CA VAL A 135 -13.88 -1.76 1.11
C VAL A 135 -13.17 -3.08 0.79
N ALA A 136 -13.77 -4.20 1.20
CA ALA A 136 -13.17 -5.53 1.06
C ALA A 136 -13.83 -6.36 -0.06
N LEU A 137 -13.02 -7.13 -0.80
CA LEU A 137 -13.50 -8.10 -1.78
C LEU A 137 -14.11 -9.32 -1.07
N ARG A 138 -15.43 -9.48 -1.20
CA ARG A 138 -16.15 -10.61 -0.59
C ARG A 138 -16.32 -11.81 -1.52
N THR A 139 -16.23 -11.61 -2.83
CA THR A 139 -16.41 -12.69 -3.82
C THR A 139 -15.08 -13.39 -4.10
N ASP A 140 -15.12 -14.72 -4.22
CA ASP A 140 -13.92 -15.50 -4.55
C ASP A 140 -13.37 -15.16 -5.94
N ALA A 141 -14.26 -14.89 -6.90
CA ALA A 141 -13.89 -14.40 -8.22
C ALA A 141 -13.17 -13.03 -8.16
N GLY A 142 -13.65 -12.10 -7.32
CA GLY A 142 -13.02 -10.79 -7.14
C GLY A 142 -11.63 -10.90 -6.51
N ARG A 143 -11.46 -11.79 -5.52
CA ARG A 143 -10.16 -12.08 -4.91
C ARG A 143 -9.19 -12.70 -5.91
N LEU A 144 -9.65 -13.67 -6.69
CA LEU A 144 -8.84 -14.31 -7.74
C LEU A 144 -8.42 -13.31 -8.83
N PHE A 145 -9.36 -12.47 -9.29
CA PHE A 145 -9.06 -11.38 -10.21
C PHE A 145 -8.03 -10.40 -9.63
N CYS A 146 -8.20 -10.00 -8.36
CA CYS A 146 -7.28 -9.09 -7.67
C CYS A 146 -5.84 -9.61 -7.65
N ILE A 147 -5.64 -10.92 -7.43
CA ILE A 147 -4.31 -11.55 -7.46
C ILE A 147 -3.64 -11.32 -8.82
N PHE A 148 -4.31 -11.68 -9.92
CA PHE A 148 -3.75 -11.50 -11.26
C PHE A 148 -3.59 -10.02 -11.63
N TYR A 149 -4.55 -9.19 -11.24
CA TYR A 149 -4.53 -7.75 -11.46
C TYR A 149 -3.36 -7.08 -10.74
N ALA A 150 -3.06 -7.47 -9.49
CA ALA A 150 -1.91 -6.98 -8.73
C ALA A 150 -0.58 -7.43 -9.34
N LEU A 151 -0.47 -8.71 -9.74
CA LEU A 151 0.75 -9.27 -10.33
C LEU A 151 1.20 -8.53 -11.59
N VAL A 152 0.26 -8.05 -12.41
CA VAL A 152 0.55 -7.28 -13.63
C VAL A 152 0.59 -5.78 -13.36
N GLY A 153 -0.33 -5.28 -12.52
CA GLY A 153 -0.52 -3.87 -12.27
C GLY A 153 0.59 -3.22 -11.46
N ILE A 154 1.11 -3.90 -10.43
CA ILE A 154 2.22 -3.39 -9.59
C ILE A 154 3.49 -3.14 -10.42
N PRO A 155 4.02 -4.10 -11.22
CA PRO A 155 5.21 -3.83 -12.03
C PRO A 155 4.97 -2.76 -13.10
N LEU A 156 3.79 -2.74 -13.73
CA LEU A 156 3.42 -1.70 -14.70
C LEU A 156 3.43 -0.31 -14.05
N PHE A 157 2.81 -0.19 -12.87
CA PHE A 157 2.80 1.05 -12.10
C PHE A 157 4.20 1.44 -11.62
N GLY A 158 5.05 0.47 -11.26
CA GLY A 158 6.46 0.71 -10.93
C GLY A 158 7.25 1.32 -12.08
N ILE A 159 7.07 0.85 -13.32
CA ILE A 159 7.70 1.45 -14.52
C ILE A 159 7.21 2.88 -14.74
N LEU A 160 5.90 3.10 -14.62
CA LEU A 160 5.32 4.44 -14.71
C LEU A 160 5.92 5.38 -13.65
N LEU A 161 6.03 4.91 -12.40
CA LEU A 161 6.53 5.70 -11.28
C LEU A 161 8.01 6.04 -11.46
N ALA A 162 8.82 5.14 -12.00
CA ALA A 162 10.21 5.42 -12.37
C ALA A 162 10.30 6.53 -13.43
N GLY A 163 9.52 6.41 -14.51
CA GLY A 163 9.49 7.43 -15.56
C GLY A 163 8.98 8.79 -15.08
N VAL A 164 7.96 8.81 -14.23
CA VAL A 164 7.47 10.04 -13.58
C VAL A 164 8.54 10.62 -12.65
N GLY A 165 9.23 9.79 -11.88
CA GLY A 165 10.33 10.19 -11.00
C GLY A 165 11.47 10.88 -11.76
N ASP A 166 11.88 10.33 -12.91
CA ASP A 166 12.92 10.92 -13.75
C ASP A 166 12.51 12.29 -14.31
N ARG A 167 11.27 12.40 -14.81
CA ARG A 167 10.74 13.66 -15.35
C ARG A 167 10.62 14.72 -14.27
N LEU A 168 10.04 14.38 -13.11
CA LEU A 168 9.92 15.29 -11.99
C LEU A 168 11.30 15.73 -11.48
N GLY A 169 12.24 14.78 -11.33
CA GLY A 169 13.62 15.09 -10.93
C GLY A 169 14.33 16.03 -11.89
N SER A 170 14.14 15.84 -13.21
CA SER A 170 14.68 16.74 -14.24
C SER A 170 14.06 18.15 -14.14
N SER A 171 12.74 18.26 -13.98
CA SER A 171 12.06 19.54 -13.84
C SER A 171 12.49 20.29 -12.58
N LEU A 172 12.60 19.60 -11.45
CA LEU A 172 13.09 20.17 -10.19
C LEU A 172 14.52 20.67 -10.32
N ARG A 173 15.42 19.87 -10.91
CA ARG A 173 16.82 20.26 -11.14
C ARG A 173 16.92 21.50 -12.02
N HIS A 174 16.10 21.60 -13.05
CA HIS A 174 16.08 22.77 -13.93
C HIS A 174 15.62 24.03 -13.17
N GLY A 175 14.58 23.92 -12.34
CA GLY A 175 14.12 25.01 -11.48
C GLY A 175 15.18 25.46 -10.47
N ILE A 176 15.85 24.50 -9.82
CA ILE A 176 16.94 24.78 -8.87
C ILE A 176 18.09 25.49 -9.57
N GLY A 177 18.48 25.05 -10.78
CA GLY A 177 19.55 25.69 -11.54
C GLY A 177 19.25 27.15 -11.90
N HIS A 178 17.99 27.50 -12.14
CA HIS A 178 17.59 28.89 -12.38
C HIS A 178 17.71 29.75 -11.11
N ILE A 179 17.44 29.18 -9.95
CA ILE A 179 17.61 29.87 -8.66
C ILE A 179 19.11 30.01 -8.34
N GLU A 180 19.89 28.95 -8.50
CA GLU A 180 21.35 28.98 -8.31
C GLU A 180 22.01 30.06 -9.18
N ALA A 181 21.61 30.21 -10.44
CA ALA A 181 22.13 31.23 -11.35
C ALA A 181 21.75 32.68 -11.00
N ILE A 182 20.76 32.89 -10.11
CA ILE A 182 20.35 34.22 -9.65
C ILE A 182 21.09 34.61 -8.36
N PHE A 183 21.45 33.63 -7.52
CA PHE A 183 22.02 33.87 -6.19
C PHE A 183 23.54 33.63 -6.09
N LEU A 184 24.14 32.91 -7.05
CA LEU A 184 25.60 32.72 -7.20
C LEU A 184 26.12 33.53 -8.39
#